data_AF-A0A9E3C1K3-F1
#
_entry.id   AF-A0A9E3C1K3-F1
#
_cell.length_a   1.000
_cell.length_b   1.000
_cell.length_c   1.000
_cell.angle_alpha   90.00
_cell.angle_beta   90.00
_cell.angle_gamma   90.00
#
_symmetry.space_group_name_H-M   'P 1'
#
loop_
_entity.id
_entity.type
_entity.pdbx_description
1 polymer ?
#
loop_
_entity_poly.entity_id
_entity_poly.type
_entity_poly.pdbx_seq_one_letter_code
_entity_poly.pdbx_strand_id
1 'polypeptide(L)'
;VLHAGPFRFANGLAIDPGGEWLYVAQSTAANIVRVPLDRANGPVEVTHTLPENTVPDGLAFDLDGRLVIGCYRPDVVYLGHPDGSVEALVEDYTGELLNRPANAALHGGRLYLSNLGGWHLSVLDTDLRPAPLHRPALP
;
A
#
# COMPACT_ATOMS: atom_id res chain seq x y z
N VAL A 1 19.25 -12.15 0.80
CA VAL A 1 18.08 -12.36 1.67
C VAL A 1 18.21 -11.39 2.83
N LEU A 2 17.29 -10.43 2.98
CA LEU A 2 17.39 -9.39 4.02
C LEU A 2 16.88 -9.87 5.39
N HIS A 3 16.07 -10.94 5.47
CA HIS A 3 15.79 -11.69 6.70
C HIS A 3 15.23 -13.10 6.40
N ALA A 4 15.24 -14.01 7.39
CA ALA A 4 14.88 -15.43 7.25
C ALA A 4 13.40 -15.77 7.48
N GLY A 5 12.54 -14.78 7.73
CA GLY A 5 11.13 -15.02 8.04
C GLY A 5 10.26 -15.13 6.78
N PRO A 6 8.93 -15.22 6.97
CA PRO A 6 8.02 -15.64 5.90
C PRO A 6 7.84 -14.59 4.79
N PHE A 7 8.30 -13.35 5.00
CA PHE A 7 8.07 -12.25 4.08
C PHE A 7 9.25 -12.00 3.14
N ARG A 8 8.91 -11.58 1.93
CA ARG A 8 9.84 -11.25 0.85
C ARG A 8 10.11 -9.74 0.83
N PHE A 9 10.87 -9.28 1.83
CA PHE A 9 11.09 -7.87 2.14
C PHE A 9 9.78 -7.15 2.48
N ALA A 10 9.27 -7.41 3.69
CA ALA A 10 8.10 -6.69 4.22
C ALA A 10 8.40 -5.19 4.30
N ASN A 11 7.44 -4.38 3.85
CA ASN A 11 7.58 -2.93 3.79
C ASN A 11 6.35 -2.22 4.38
N GLY A 12 5.58 -1.49 3.57
CA GLY A 12 4.37 -0.83 4.03
C GLY A 12 3.32 -1.80 4.54
N LEU A 13 2.49 -1.31 5.46
CA LEU A 13 1.41 -2.07 6.08
C LEU A 13 0.16 -1.22 6.23
N ALA A 14 -0.99 -1.87 6.24
CA ALA A 14 -2.27 -1.23 6.52
C ALA A 14 -3.21 -2.24 7.17
N ILE A 15 -4.00 -1.80 8.15
CA ILE A 15 -5.09 -2.61 8.71
C ILE A 15 -6.33 -2.34 7.87
N ASP A 16 -7.06 -3.39 7.51
CA ASP A 16 -8.27 -3.28 6.70
C ASP A 16 -9.37 -2.47 7.43
N PRO A 17 -10.40 -1.97 6.73
CA PRO A 17 -11.47 -1.19 7.36
C PRO A 17 -12.21 -1.94 8.47
N GLY A 18 -12.30 -3.28 8.38
CA GLY A 18 -12.92 -4.13 9.39
C GLY A 18 -12.07 -4.35 10.65
N GLY A 19 -10.76 -4.11 10.58
CA GLY A 19 -9.85 -4.35 11.69
C GLY A 19 -9.55 -5.83 11.95
N GLU A 20 -9.75 -6.68 10.95
CA GLU A 20 -9.59 -8.14 11.05
C GLU A 20 -8.22 -8.60 10.52
N TRP A 21 -7.65 -7.86 9.56
CA TRP A 21 -6.48 -8.25 8.78
C TRP A 21 -5.43 -7.15 8.72
N LEU A 22 -4.17 -7.53 8.86
CA LEU A 22 -3.01 -6.70 8.55
C LEU A 22 -2.50 -7.04 7.16
N TYR A 23 -2.56 -6.06 6.26
CA TYR A 23 -1.99 -6.13 4.91
C TYR A 23 -0.53 -5.68 4.95
N VAL A 24 0.32 -6.34 4.18
CA VAL A 24 1.77 -6.13 4.14
C VAL A 24 2.24 -6.17 2.68
N ALA A 25 2.92 -5.10 2.25
CA ALA A 25 3.61 -5.06 0.98
C ALA A 25 4.89 -5.90 1.02
N GLN A 26 5.10 -6.72 -0.01
CA GLN A 26 6.34 -7.48 -0.17
C GLN A 26 7.14 -6.95 -1.36
N SER A 27 8.08 -6.05 -1.10
CA SER A 27 8.84 -5.32 -2.12
C SER A 27 9.50 -6.21 -3.17
N THR A 28 9.99 -7.39 -2.76
CA THR A 28 10.73 -8.30 -3.68
C THR A 28 9.88 -9.42 -4.27
N ALA A 29 8.60 -9.52 -3.90
CA ALA A 29 7.67 -10.50 -4.47
C ALA A 29 6.61 -9.86 -5.36
N ALA A 30 6.60 -8.52 -5.49
CA ALA A 30 5.63 -7.78 -6.28
C ALA A 30 4.18 -8.15 -5.90
N ASN A 31 3.90 -8.31 -4.61
CA ASN A 31 2.58 -8.68 -4.13
C ASN A 31 2.27 -8.06 -2.76
N ILE A 32 0.98 -8.08 -2.43
CA ILE A 32 0.46 -7.74 -1.11
C ILE A 32 -0.08 -9.01 -0.46
N VAL A 33 0.32 -9.27 0.78
CA VAL A 33 -0.24 -10.34 1.59
C VAL A 33 -1.04 -9.79 2.76
N ARG A 34 -1.88 -10.62 3.34
CA ARG A 34 -2.54 -10.34 4.62
C ARG A 34 -2.26 -11.42 5.65
N VAL A 35 -2.31 -11.03 6.92
CA VAL A 35 -2.26 -11.91 8.10
C VAL A 35 -3.38 -11.53 9.06
N PRO A 36 -4.01 -12.49 9.76
CA PRO A 36 -5.09 -12.17 10.68
C PRO A 36 -4.56 -11.51 11.96
N LEU A 37 -5.30 -10.54 12.48
CA LEU A 37 -4.92 -9.80 13.70
C LEU A 37 -5.27 -10.52 15.00
N ASP A 38 -6.26 -11.42 14.96
CA ASP A 38 -6.77 -12.15 16.14
C ASP A 38 -5.86 -13.30 16.60
N ARG A 39 -4.92 -13.73 15.76
CA ARG A 39 -4.08 -14.90 15.99
C ARG A 39 -2.62 -14.64 15.63
N ALA A 40 -1.76 -14.74 16.63
CA ALA A 40 -0.32 -14.82 16.42
C ALA A 40 0.04 -16.03 15.52
N ASN A 41 0.88 -15.80 14.50
CA ASN A 41 1.30 -16.80 13.51
C ASN A 41 0.14 -17.40 12.69
N GLY A 42 -0.88 -16.60 12.37
CA GLY A 42 -1.89 -16.96 11.38
C GLY A 42 -1.32 -17.17 9.97
N PRO A 43 -2.13 -17.69 9.03
CA PRO A 43 -1.69 -17.88 7.65
C PRO A 43 -1.32 -16.56 6.98
N VAL A 44 -0.35 -16.60 6.08
CA VAL A 44 -0.01 -15.51 5.18
C VAL A 44 -0.70 -15.78 3.85
N GLU A 45 -1.61 -14.89 3.45
CA GLU A 45 -2.43 -15.05 2.24
C GLU A 45 -2.08 -13.97 1.23
N VAL A 46 -1.81 -14.33 -0.02
CA VAL A 46 -1.65 -13.35 -1.11
C VAL A 46 -3.01 -12.79 -1.47
N THR A 47 -3.12 -11.46 -1.50
CA THR A 47 -4.37 -10.75 -1.81
C THR A 47 -4.31 -10.07 -3.16
N HIS A 48 -3.17 -9.45 -3.50
CA HIS A 48 -2.97 -8.75 -4.75
C HIS A 48 -1.62 -9.15 -5.34
N THR A 49 -1.61 -9.54 -6.60
CA THR A 49 -0.39 -9.73 -7.39
C THR A 49 -0.23 -8.50 -8.28
N LEU A 50 0.93 -7.85 -8.22
CA LEU A 50 1.23 -6.66 -9.01
C LEU A 50 1.91 -7.05 -10.32
N PRO A 51 1.93 -6.14 -11.32
CA PRO A 51 2.71 -6.35 -12.53
C PRO A 51 4.18 -6.68 -12.23
N GLU A 52 4.79 -7.49 -13.10
CA GLU A 52 6.20 -7.87 -12.95
C GLU A 52 7.12 -6.65 -12.82
N ASN A 53 8.21 -6.81 -12.07
CA ASN A 53 9.18 -5.75 -11.77
C ASN A 53 8.60 -4.55 -10.98
N THR A 54 7.48 -4.74 -10.29
CA THR A 54 6.94 -3.79 -9.32
C THR A 54 7.55 -4.02 -7.94
N VAL A 55 7.91 -2.94 -7.27
CA VAL A 55 8.47 -2.88 -5.92
C VAL A 55 7.49 -2.08 -5.05
N PRO A 56 6.45 -2.72 -4.48
CA PRO A 56 5.50 -2.03 -3.63
C PRO A 56 6.15 -1.55 -2.33
N ASP A 57 5.63 -0.45 -1.80
CA ASP A 57 6.14 0.23 -0.62
C ASP A 57 4.97 0.50 0.35
N GLY A 58 4.58 1.75 0.57
CA GLY A 58 3.48 2.13 1.46
C GLY A 58 2.08 1.82 0.94
N LEU A 59 1.16 1.64 1.89
CA LEU A 59 -0.21 1.18 1.69
C LEU A 59 -1.21 2.10 2.41
N ALA A 60 -2.37 2.33 1.81
CA ALA A 60 -3.49 3.01 2.46
C ALA A 60 -4.84 2.46 1.99
N PHE A 61 -5.72 2.11 2.93
CA PHE A 61 -7.09 1.70 2.61
C PHE A 61 -8.02 2.89 2.40
N ASP A 62 -8.96 2.73 1.49
CA ASP A 62 -10.16 3.54 1.42
C ASP A 62 -11.35 2.87 2.15
N LEU A 63 -12.45 3.60 2.35
CA LEU A 63 -13.64 3.10 3.05
C LEU A 63 -14.35 1.95 2.34
N ASP A 64 -14.14 1.80 1.04
CA ASP A 64 -14.78 0.77 0.21
C ASP A 64 -13.90 -0.50 0.13
N GLY A 65 -12.79 -0.56 0.89
CA GLY A 65 -11.90 -1.70 0.97
C GLY A 65 -10.87 -1.76 -0.17
N ARG A 66 -10.76 -0.70 -0.98
CA ARG A 66 -9.72 -0.58 -2.00
C ARG A 66 -8.40 -0.15 -1.35
N LEU A 67 -7.30 -0.62 -1.90
CA LEU A 67 -5.95 -0.44 -1.36
C LEU A 67 -5.11 0.42 -2.30
N VAL A 68 -4.75 1.62 -1.87
CA VAL A 68 -3.75 2.44 -2.54
C VAL A 68 -2.36 1.86 -2.24
N ILE A 69 -1.59 1.58 -3.30
CA ILE A 69 -0.28 0.92 -3.23
C ILE A 69 0.75 1.82 -3.90
N GLY A 70 1.58 2.49 -3.10
CA GLY A 70 2.74 3.22 -3.58
C GLY A 70 3.84 2.25 -4.02
N CYS A 71 4.55 2.58 -5.10
CA CYS A 71 5.65 1.75 -5.60
C CYS A 71 6.98 2.51 -5.57
N TYR A 72 8.00 1.91 -4.96
CA TYR A 72 9.37 2.40 -5.08
C TYR A 72 9.84 2.35 -6.55
N ARG A 73 9.42 1.32 -7.30
CA ARG A 73 9.57 1.21 -8.75
C ARG A 73 8.47 0.32 -9.35
N PRO A 74 7.99 0.57 -10.58
CA PRO A 74 8.12 1.83 -11.30
C PRO A 74 7.46 2.99 -10.53
N ASP A 75 7.64 4.23 -10.99
CA ASP A 75 7.06 5.42 -10.35
C ASP A 75 5.54 5.48 -10.63
N VAL A 76 4.80 4.60 -9.94
CA VAL A 76 3.38 4.31 -10.13
C VAL A 76 2.70 4.16 -8.77
N VAL A 77 1.42 4.52 -8.70
CA VAL A 77 0.53 4.15 -7.62
C VAL A 77 -0.57 3.26 -8.19
N TYR A 78 -0.71 2.04 -7.64
CA TYR A 78 -1.79 1.13 -7.99
C TYR A 78 -2.97 1.28 -7.03
N LEU A 79 -4.16 0.97 -7.54
CA LEU A 79 -5.37 0.75 -6.75
C LEU A 79 -5.69 -0.75 -6.81
N GLY A 80 -5.60 -1.42 -5.67
CA GLY A 80 -6.05 -2.80 -5.48
C GLY A 80 -7.52 -2.84 -5.09
N HIS A 81 -8.29 -3.73 -5.71
CA HIS A 81 -9.71 -3.91 -5.45
C HIS A 81 -9.97 -5.11 -4.53
N PRO A 82 -11.10 -5.16 -3.80
CA PRO A 82 -11.41 -6.28 -2.91
C PRO A 82 -11.43 -7.67 -3.56
N ASP A 83 -11.60 -7.74 -4.87
CA ASP A 83 -11.55 -8.99 -5.65
C ASP A 83 -10.11 -9.45 -6.00
N GLY A 84 -9.09 -8.69 -5.59
CA GLY A 84 -7.67 -8.94 -5.83
C GLY A 84 -7.15 -8.38 -7.15
N SER A 85 -8.00 -7.76 -7.98
CA SER A 85 -7.56 -7.06 -9.18
C SER A 85 -6.82 -5.76 -8.85
N VAL A 86 -5.94 -5.34 -9.76
CA VAL A 86 -5.14 -4.12 -9.59
C VAL A 86 -5.15 -3.30 -10.87
N GLU A 87 -5.28 -1.99 -10.73
CA GLU A 87 -5.17 -1.04 -11.84
C GLU A 87 -4.27 0.13 -11.46
N ALA A 88 -3.63 0.77 -12.44
CA ALA A 88 -2.83 1.95 -12.17
C ALA A 88 -3.74 3.15 -11.91
N LEU A 89 -3.59 3.76 -10.73
CA LEU A 89 -4.29 4.98 -10.36
C LEU A 89 -3.60 6.22 -10.97
N VAL A 90 -2.28 6.22 -10.93
CA VAL A 90 -1.42 7.24 -11.55
C VAL A 90 -0.07 6.63 -11.90
N GLU A 91 0.43 6.96 -13.07
CA GLU A 91 1.76 6.58 -13.53
C GLU A 91 2.52 7.83 -13.94
N ASP A 92 3.79 7.92 -13.55
CA ASP A 92 4.67 8.98 -14.02
C ASP A 92 6.07 8.42 -14.28
N TYR A 93 6.28 7.97 -15.52
CA TYR A 93 7.56 7.48 -15.97
C TYR A 93 8.67 8.55 -15.97
N THR A 94 8.31 9.83 -16.07
CA THR A 94 9.28 10.93 -16.19
C THR A 94 9.90 11.31 -14.85
N GLY A 95 9.23 11.02 -13.75
CA GLY A 95 9.76 11.26 -12.41
C GLY A 95 9.49 12.69 -11.87
N GLU A 96 8.67 13.48 -12.58
CA GLU A 96 8.45 14.91 -12.31
C GLU A 96 7.38 15.14 -11.23
N LEU A 97 6.30 14.36 -11.27
CA LEU A 97 5.20 14.36 -10.33
C LEU A 97 5.32 13.23 -9.31
N LEU A 98 5.68 12.02 -9.73
CA LEU A 98 5.97 10.90 -8.83
C LEU A 98 7.44 10.56 -8.93
N ASN A 99 8.10 10.30 -7.81
CA ASN A 99 9.49 9.86 -7.83
C ASN A 99 9.74 8.92 -6.66
N ARG A 100 9.54 7.63 -6.91
CA ARG A 100 9.54 6.57 -5.91
C ARG A 100 8.52 6.87 -4.78
N PRO A 101 7.21 6.90 -5.09
CA PRO A 101 6.17 7.11 -4.08
C PRO A 101 6.24 6.02 -3.01
N ALA A 102 6.74 6.38 -1.84
CA ALA A 102 7.08 5.45 -0.77
C ALA A 102 5.93 5.29 0.25
N ASN A 103 5.05 6.28 0.40
CA ASN A 103 3.87 6.14 1.25
C ASN A 103 2.70 6.97 0.75
N ALA A 104 1.49 6.59 1.18
CA ALA A 104 0.23 7.18 0.77
C ALA A 104 -0.64 7.52 1.99
N ALA A 105 -1.42 8.61 1.89
CA ALA A 105 -2.47 8.94 2.84
C ALA A 105 -3.66 9.58 2.13
N LEU A 106 -4.87 9.25 2.56
CA LEU A 106 -6.11 9.84 2.06
C LEU A 106 -6.65 10.84 3.08
N HIS A 107 -7.04 12.04 2.63
CA HIS A 107 -7.72 13.01 3.47
C HIS A 107 -8.46 14.07 2.64
N GLY A 108 -9.75 14.29 2.93
CA GLY A 108 -10.50 15.42 2.35
C GLY A 108 -10.59 15.39 0.82
N GLY A 109 -10.82 14.22 0.22
CA GLY A 109 -10.88 14.07 -1.24
C GLY A 109 -9.52 14.19 -1.94
N ARG A 110 -8.43 13.97 -1.20
CA ARG A 110 -7.06 14.04 -1.70
C ARG A 110 -6.24 12.84 -1.31
N LEU A 111 -5.40 12.41 -2.23
CA LEU A 111 -4.31 11.46 -2.03
C LEU A 111 -3.00 12.22 -1.88
N TYR A 112 -2.33 12.02 -0.75
CA TYR A 112 -1.01 12.55 -0.44
C TYR A 112 0.02 11.44 -0.60
N LEU A 113 1.11 11.73 -1.30
CA LEU A 113 2.18 10.77 -1.57
C LEU A 113 3.52 11.34 -1.12
N SER A 114 4.31 10.57 -0.40
CA SER A 114 5.71 10.92 -0.12
C SER A 114 6.63 10.35 -1.19
N ASN A 115 7.34 11.22 -1.91
CA ASN A 115 8.24 10.82 -2.98
C ASN A 115 9.68 10.73 -2.47
N LEU A 116 10.15 9.51 -2.20
CA LEU A 116 11.47 9.28 -1.61
C LEU A 116 12.61 9.72 -2.53
N GLY A 117 12.45 9.57 -3.85
CA GLY A 117 13.46 9.95 -4.82
C GLY A 117 13.48 11.45 -5.15
N GLY A 118 12.37 12.15 -4.92
CA GLY A 118 12.21 13.57 -5.26
C GLY A 118 12.12 14.54 -4.08
N TRP A 119 12.08 14.02 -2.84
CA TRP A 119 12.08 14.78 -1.59
C TRP A 119 10.94 15.80 -1.48
N HIS A 120 9.78 15.43 -2.01
CA HIS A 120 8.57 16.25 -1.99
C HIS A 120 7.33 15.42 -1.68
N LEU A 121 6.25 16.11 -1.37
CA LEU A 121 4.91 15.52 -1.32
C LEU A 121 4.19 15.83 -2.64
N SER A 122 3.54 14.83 -3.21
CA SER A 122 2.58 15.03 -4.30
C SER A 122 1.17 14.90 -3.77
N VAL A 123 0.26 15.71 -4.32
CA VAL A 123 -1.14 15.76 -3.90
C VAL A 123 -2.00 15.64 -5.14
N LEU A 124 -2.90 14.66 -5.14
CA LEU A 124 -3.84 14.41 -6.22
C LEU A 124 -5.25 14.52 -5.67
N ASP A 125 -6.15 15.16 -6.42
CA ASP A 125 -7.58 15.09 -6.12
C ASP A 125 -8.09 13.68 -6.44
N THR A 126 -8.98 13.16 -5.61
CA THR A 126 -9.48 11.79 -5.72
C THR A 126 -10.86 11.66 -5.09
N ASP A 127 -11.64 10.69 -5.57
CA ASP A 127 -12.91 10.28 -4.97
C ASP A 127 -12.74 9.23 -3.85
N LEU A 128 -11.51 8.71 -3.66
CA LEU A 128 -11.19 7.77 -2.58
C LEU A 128 -11.42 8.41 -1.21
N ARG A 129 -12.08 7.68 -0.32
CA ARG A 129 -12.42 8.14 1.03
C ARG A 129 -11.55 7.42 2.06
N PRO A 130 -10.92 8.10 3.02
CA PRO A 130 -10.00 7.44 3.95
C PRO A 130 -10.70 6.42 4.85
N ALA A 131 -10.16 5.20 4.93
CA ALA A 131 -10.58 4.21 5.92
C ALA A 131 -10.34 4.72 7.36
N PRO A 132 -11.04 4.17 8.37
CA PRO A 132 -10.81 4.53 9.76
C PRO A 132 -9.36 4.27 10.17
N LEU A 133 -8.76 5.21 10.90
CA LEU A 133 -7.44 5.00 11.49
C LEU A 133 -7.58 4.16 12.77
N HIS A 134 -6.92 3.01 12.78
CA HIS A 134 -6.81 2.14 13.94
C HIS A 134 -5.77 2.70 14.93
N ARG A 135 -6.22 3.63 15.79
CA ARG A 135 -5.37 4.25 16.81
C ARG A 135 -5.29 3.36 18.05
N PRO A 136 -4.11 3.25 18.69
CA PRO A 136 -4.02 2.58 19.98
C PRO A 136 -4.89 3.32 21.01
N ALA A 137 -5.63 2.56 21.82
CA ALA A 137 -6.19 3.08 23.05
C ALA A 137 -5.02 3.22 24.05
N LEU A 138 -4.60 4.46 24.30
CA LEU A 138 -3.64 4.75 25.35
C LEU A 138 -4.38 4.83 26.70
N PRO A 139 -3.83 4.27 27.78
CA PRO A 139 -4.42 4.34 29.12
C PRO A 139 -4.49 5.77 29.67
#